data_AF-A0A6B3FXP2-F1
#
_entry.id   AF-A0A6B3FXP2-F1
#
_cell.length_a   1.000
_cell.length_b   1.000
_cell.length_c   1.000
_cell.angle_alpha   90.00
_cell.angle_beta   90.00
_cell.angle_gamma   90.00
#
_symmetry.space_group_name_H-M   'P 1'
#
loop_
_entity.id
_entity.type
_entity.pdbx_description
1 polymer ?
#
loop_
_entity_poly.entity_id
_entity_poly.type
_entity_poly.pdbx_seq_one_letter_code
_entity_poly.pdbx_strand_id
1 'polypeptide(L)'
;SSLVPAERASLARRAAAAIEHSGEPLDEDGRQLVASLQLAAGDRAGAARQFAEAGRRMLASGAHGSAVVLLERAHPLAAEAD
;
A
#
# COMPACT_ATOMS: atom_id res chain seq x y z
N SER A 1 -3.23 5.01 -26.49
CA SER A 1 -4.45 5.47 -25.80
C SER A 1 -4.19 5.42 -24.31
N SER A 2 -4.18 6.56 -23.60
CA SER A 2 -4.02 6.58 -22.14
C SER A 2 -5.38 6.49 -21.46
N LEU A 3 -5.48 5.68 -20.41
CA LEU A 3 -6.70 5.60 -19.59
C LEU A 3 -7.02 6.98 -18.99
N VAL A 4 -8.31 7.30 -18.89
CA VAL A 4 -8.71 8.50 -18.13
C VAL A 4 -8.49 8.26 -16.62
N PRO A 5 -8.33 9.31 -15.79
CA PRO A 5 -8.00 9.15 -14.38
C PRO A 5 -8.93 8.19 -13.60
N ALA A 6 -10.24 8.24 -13.88
CA ALA A 6 -11.23 7.38 -13.23
C ALA A 6 -11.08 5.89 -13.60
N GLU A 7 -10.79 5.59 -14.87
CA GLU A 7 -10.55 4.22 -15.33
C GLU A 7 -9.27 3.65 -14.73
N ARG A 8 -8.22 4.47 -14.64
CA ARG A 8 -6.97 4.10 -13.98
C ARG A 8 -7.18 3.77 -12.50
N ALA A 9 -7.94 4.61 -11.78
CA ALA A 9 -8.28 4.35 -10.38
C ALA A 9 -9.11 3.07 -10.21
N SER A 10 -10.08 2.83 -11.10
CA SER A 10 -10.88 1.60 -11.10
C SER A 10 -10.03 0.35 -11.36
N LEU A 11 -9.12 0.40 -12.33
CA LEU A 11 -8.19 -0.67 -12.62
C LEU A 11 -7.25 -0.95 -11.43
N ALA A 12 -6.74 0.10 -10.80
CA ALA A 12 -5.87 -0.02 -9.64
C ALA A 12 -6.58 -0.69 -8.46
N ARG A 13 -7.85 -0.32 -8.18
CA ARG A 13 -8.67 -0.99 -7.16
C ARG A 13 -8.83 -2.48 -7.44
N ARG A 14 -9.14 -2.84 -8.68
CA ARG A 14 -9.33 -4.24 -9.08
C ARG A 14 -8.03 -5.04 -8.95
N ALA A 15 -6.89 -4.45 -9.31
CA ALA A 15 -5.58 -5.08 -9.18
C ALA A 15 -5.21 -5.29 -7.70
N ALA A 16 -5.42 -4.28 -6.85
CA ALA A 16 -5.18 -4.40 -5.40
C ALA A 16 -6.02 -5.54 -4.80
N ALA A 17 -7.33 -5.55 -5.11
CA ALA A 17 -8.22 -6.60 -4.66
C ALA A 17 -7.79 -7.99 -5.16
N ALA A 18 -7.39 -8.13 -6.43
CA ALA A 18 -6.95 -9.43 -6.97
C ALA A 18 -5.71 -9.98 -6.24
N ILE A 19 -4.77 -9.11 -5.86
CA ILE A 19 -3.58 -9.50 -5.10
C ILE A 19 -3.96 -9.93 -3.69
N GLU A 20 -4.79 -9.14 -2.99
CA GLU A 20 -5.25 -9.45 -1.63
C GLU A 20 -6.09 -10.74 -1.56
N HIS A 21 -6.82 -11.07 -2.63
CA HIS A 21 -7.65 -12.28 -2.72
C HIS A 21 -6.92 -13.49 -3.33
N SER A 22 -5.62 -13.40 -3.59
CA SER A 22 -4.83 -14.51 -4.17
C SER A 22 -4.69 -15.72 -3.23
N GLY A 23 -4.98 -15.54 -1.93
CA GLY A 23 -4.89 -16.59 -0.90
C GLY A 23 -3.48 -16.77 -0.32
N GLU A 24 -2.47 -16.15 -0.92
CA GLU A 24 -1.09 -16.17 -0.43
C GLU A 24 -0.82 -14.99 0.52
N PRO A 25 -0.14 -15.21 1.66
CA PRO A 25 0.31 -14.12 2.51
C PRO A 25 1.24 -13.18 1.74
N LEU A 26 0.91 -11.89 1.72
CA LEU A 26 1.77 -10.91 1.07
C LEU A 26 3.09 -10.77 1.82
N ASP A 27 4.19 -10.90 1.08
CA ASP A 27 5.50 -10.44 1.52
C ASP A 27 5.56 -8.91 1.52
N GLU A 28 6.74 -8.37 1.79
CA GLU A 28 6.97 -6.94 1.91
C GLU A 28 6.72 -6.20 0.58
N ASP A 29 7.26 -6.74 -0.51
CA ASP A 29 7.12 -6.17 -1.85
C ASP A 29 5.65 -6.20 -2.31
N GLY A 30 4.94 -7.30 -2.04
CA GLY A 30 3.51 -7.43 -2.30
C GLY A 30 2.67 -6.39 -1.55
N ARG A 31 3.00 -6.11 -0.27
CA ARG A 31 2.30 -5.07 0.50
C ARG A 31 2.56 -3.68 -0.06
N GLN A 32 3.80 -3.36 -0.41
CA GLN A 32 4.13 -2.06 -1.01
C GLN A 32 3.48 -1.86 -2.39
N LEU A 33 3.35 -2.93 -3.18
CA LEU A 33 2.61 -2.92 -4.43
C LEU A 33 1.12 -2.64 -4.20
N VAL A 34 0.47 -3.36 -3.28
CA VAL A 34 -0.95 -3.13 -2.93
C VAL A 34 -1.15 -1.70 -2.42
N ALA A 35 -0.26 -1.21 -1.57
CA ALA A 35 -0.32 0.17 -1.07
C ALA A 35 -0.25 1.20 -2.21
N SER A 36 0.61 0.96 -3.20
CA SER A 36 0.76 1.84 -4.37
C SER A 36 -0.48 1.81 -5.26
N LEU A 37 -1.11 0.64 -5.42
CA LEU A 37 -2.38 0.50 -6.15
C LEU A 37 -3.54 1.18 -5.41
N GLN A 38 -3.59 1.06 -4.08
CA GLN A 38 -4.56 1.75 -3.23
C GLN A 38 -4.41 3.28 -3.34
N LEU A 39 -3.19 3.81 -3.34
CA LEU A 39 -2.96 5.24 -3.61
C LEU A 39 -3.45 5.66 -5.00
N ALA A 40 -3.14 4.89 -6.04
CA ALA A 40 -3.61 5.17 -7.40
C ALA A 40 -5.13 5.10 -7.53
N ALA A 41 -5.78 4.33 -6.66
CA ALA A 41 -7.22 4.19 -6.52
C ALA A 41 -7.89 5.30 -5.69
N GLY A 42 -7.10 6.12 -4.98
CA GLY A 42 -7.58 7.11 -4.01
C GLY A 42 -7.84 6.57 -2.60
N ASP A 43 -7.53 5.29 -2.34
CA ASP A 43 -7.66 4.66 -1.03
C ASP A 43 -6.40 4.92 -0.18
N ARG A 44 -6.36 6.11 0.43
CA ARG A 44 -5.22 6.54 1.27
C ARG A 44 -5.14 5.74 2.56
N ALA A 45 -6.29 5.43 3.17
CA ALA A 45 -6.37 4.65 4.40
C ALA A 45 -5.84 3.22 4.21
N GLY A 46 -6.26 2.54 3.14
CA GLY A 46 -5.75 1.23 2.77
C GLY A 46 -4.24 1.25 2.56
N ALA A 47 -3.75 2.22 1.79
CA ALA A 47 -2.32 2.37 1.54
C ALA A 47 -1.51 2.62 2.82
N ALA A 48 -2.01 3.48 3.72
CA ALA A 48 -1.40 3.77 5.01
C ALA A 48 -1.25 2.48 5.83
N ARG A 49 -2.30 1.66 5.89
CA ARG A 49 -2.31 0.39 6.62
C ARG A 49 -1.25 -0.56 6.07
N GLN A 50 -1.17 -0.71 4.74
CA GLN A 50 -0.21 -1.61 4.10
C GLN A 50 1.23 -1.17 4.34
N PHE A 51 1.57 0.11 4.13
CA PHE A 51 2.91 0.64 4.43
C PHE A 51 3.28 0.52 5.91
N ALA A 52 2.32 0.74 6.81
CA ALA A 52 2.58 0.62 8.25
C ALA A 52 2.83 -0.83 8.68
N GLU A 53 2.10 -1.81 8.13
CA GLU A 53 2.35 -3.23 8.43
C GLU A 53 3.70 -3.68 7.89
N ALA A 54 4.03 -3.25 6.68
CA ALA A 54 5.31 -3.42 6.03
C ALA A 54 6.47 -2.91 6.91
N GLY A 55 6.39 -1.63 7.32
CA GLY A 55 7.39 -1.02 8.20
C GLY A 55 7.51 -1.72 9.55
N ARG A 56 6.40 -2.16 10.17
CA ARG A 56 6.43 -2.95 11.41
C ARG A 56 7.14 -4.30 11.26
N ARG A 57 6.97 -4.99 10.12
CA ARG A 57 7.64 -6.26 9.83
C ARG A 57 9.14 -6.06 9.59
N MET A 58 9.52 -5.02 8.85
CA MET A 58 10.93 -4.67 8.65
C MET A 58 11.61 -4.27 9.98
N LEU A 59 10.90 -3.60 10.87
CA LEU A 59 11.40 -3.30 12.21
C LEU A 59 11.66 -4.59 12.99
N ALA A 60 10.72 -5.54 12.96
CA ALA A 60 10.85 -6.82 13.64
C ALA A 60 11.99 -7.69 13.10
N SER A 61 12.36 -7.54 11.83
CA SER A 61 13.52 -8.23 11.23
C SER A 61 14.85 -7.50 11.42
N GLY A 62 14.87 -6.35 12.10
CA GLY A 62 16.08 -5.54 12.35
C GLY A 62 16.44 -4.57 11.23
N ALA A 63 15.63 -4.47 10.17
CA ALA A 63 15.83 -3.54 9.07
C ALA A 63 15.29 -2.13 9.40
N HIS A 64 15.89 -1.49 10.41
CA HIS A 64 15.41 -0.21 10.97
C HIS A 64 15.31 0.92 9.93
N GLY A 65 16.29 1.04 9.03
CA GLY A 65 16.27 2.11 8.00
C GLY A 65 15.08 2.01 7.06
N SER A 66 14.81 0.80 6.55
CA SER A 66 13.65 0.56 5.68
C SER A 66 12.33 0.68 6.43
N ALA A 67 12.30 0.28 7.71
CA ALA A 67 11.12 0.45 8.55
C ALA A 67 10.74 1.93 8.70
N VAL A 68 11.71 2.82 8.93
CA VAL A 68 11.47 4.27 9.04
C VAL A 68 10.87 4.81 7.74
N VAL A 69 11.46 4.49 6.59
CA VAL A 69 10.97 4.95 5.27
C VAL A 69 9.49 4.58 5.05
N LEU A 70 9.11 3.35 5.40
CA LEU A 70 7.75 2.86 5.22
C LEU A 70 6.76 3.50 6.20
N LEU A 71 7.17 3.69 7.45
CA LEU A 71 6.34 4.34 8.47
C LEU A 71 6.15 5.83 8.18
N GLU A 72 7.20 6.53 7.72
CA GLU A 72 7.11 7.93 7.27
C GLU A 72 6.18 8.09 6.08
N ARG A 73 6.16 7.12 5.15
CA ARG A 73 5.21 7.11 4.03
C ARG A 73 3.78 6.85 4.48
N ALA A 74 3.57 6.01 5.49
CA ALA A 74 2.25 5.69 6.03
C ALA A 74 1.63 6.87 6.81
N HIS A 75 2.43 7.62 7.56
CA HIS A 75 1.97 8.63 8.49
C HIS A 75 1.04 9.71 7.89
N PRO A 76 1.43 10.43 6.81
CA PRO A 76 0.56 11.47 6.23
C PRO A 76 -0.71 10.89 5.59
N LEU A 77 -0.65 9.66 5.10
CA LEU A 77 -1.80 8.98 4.49
C LEU A 77 -2.86 8.60 5.51
N ALA A 78 -2.45 8.33 6.76
CA ALA A 78 -3.35 8.07 7.87
C ALA A 78 -3.99 9.35 8.41
N ALA A 79 -3.24 10.45 8.48
CA ALA A 79 -3.72 11.73 9.01
C ALA A 79 -4.80 12.40 8.13
N GLU A 80 -4.83 12.10 6.83
CA GLU A 80 -5.82 12.61 5.89
C GLU A 80 -7.04 11.69 5.73
N ALA A 81 -7.04 10.53 6.41
CA ALA A 81 -8.14 9.57 6.37
C ALA A 81 -9.13 9.72 7.55
N ASP A 82 -8.71 10.39 8.63
CA ASP A 82 -9.55 10.82 9.77
C ASP A 82 -10.29 12.14 9.45
#